data_AF-A0A920EZX3-F1
#
_entry.id   AF-A0A920EZX3-F1
#
_cell.length_a   1.000
_cell.length_b   1.000
_cell.length_c   1.000
_cell.angle_alpha   90.00
_cell.angle_beta   90.00
_cell.angle_gamma   90.00
#
_symmetry.space_group_name_H-M   'P 1'
#
loop_
_entity.id
_entity.type
_entity.pdbx_description
1 polymer ?
#
loop_
_entity_poly.entity_id
_entity_poly.type
_entity_poly.pdbx_seq_one_letter_code
_entity_poly.pdbx_strand_id
1 'polypeptide(L)' 'MKKRKILFIANEIEKLLPKVDTTVFLIQQAWVEKYEVWFCTLEDLGINTSSKLVYYVNASNLNTRQ' A
#
# COMPACT_ATOMS: atom_id res chain seq x y z
N MET A 1 1.68 14.83 16.66
CA MET A 1 1.99 13.37 16.59
C MET A 1 2.07 12.96 15.13
N LYS A 2 3.08 12.20 14.72
CA LYS A 2 3.22 11.72 13.33
C LYS A 2 2.15 10.66 13.06
N LYS A 3 1.39 10.76 11.95
CA LYS A 3 0.45 9.71 11.56
C LYS A 3 1.23 8.42 11.32
N ARG A 4 0.78 7.33 11.97
CA ARG A 4 1.36 6.00 11.78
C ARG A 4 0.96 5.50 10.38
N LYS A 5 1.89 4.87 9.66
CA LYS A 5 1.66 4.32 8.31
C LYS A 5 1.49 2.81 8.38
N ILE A 6 0.56 2.26 7.60
CA ILE A 6 0.33 0.81 7.47
C ILE A 6 0.24 0.47 5.98
N LEU A 7 0.93 -0.59 5.56
CA LEU A 7 0.81 -1.19 4.24
C LEU A 7 0.07 -2.52 4.37
N PHE A 8 -1.03 -2.67 3.65
CA PHE A 8 -1.71 -3.96 3.47
C PHE A 8 -1.24 -4.60 2.16
N ILE A 9 -0.88 -5.89 2.25
CA ILE A 9 -0.52 -6.71 1.09
C ILE A 9 -1.58 -7.80 0.99
N ALA A 10 -2.40 -7.77 -0.05
CA ALA A 10 -3.51 -8.70 -0.25
C ALA A 10 -3.78 -8.95 -1.74
N ASN A 11 -4.74 -9.82 -2.05
CA ASN A 11 -5.25 -9.94 -3.42
C ASN A 11 -5.82 -8.59 -3.90
N GLU A 12 -5.95 -8.41 -5.22
CA GLU A 12 -6.58 -7.24 -5.85
C GLU A 12 -7.82 -6.77 -5.08
N ILE A 13 -7.92 -5.46 -4.85
CA ILE A 13 -8.96 -4.88 -4.00
C ILE A 13 -10.36 -5.13 -4.57
N GLU A 14 -10.47 -5.22 -5.90
CA GLU A 14 -11.69 -5.53 -6.64
C GLU A 14 -12.20 -6.95 -6.40
N LYS A 15 -11.30 -7.88 -6.00
CA LYS A 15 -11.63 -9.26 -5.68
C LYS A 15 -12.00 -9.47 -4.22
N LEU A 16 -11.79 -8.46 -3.36
CA LEU A 16 -12.15 -8.52 -1.95
C LEU A 16 -13.66 -8.27 -1.78
N LEU A 17 -14.29 -9.08 -0.94
CA LEU A 17 -15.71 -9.06 -0.62
C LEU A 17 -15.91 -8.42 0.76
N PRO A 18 -16.41 -7.17 0.85
CA PRO A 18 -16.49 -6.42 2.11
C PRO A 18 -17.26 -7.09 3.25
N LYS A 19 -18.16 -8.03 2.94
CA LYS A 19 -19.01 -8.71 3.93
C LYS A 19 -18.37 -9.95 4.56
N VAL A 20 -17.28 -10.46 4.00
CA VAL A 20 -16.65 -11.72 4.44
C VAL A 20 -15.15 -11.58 4.64
N ASP A 21 -14.48 -10.70 3.89
CA ASP A 21 -13.03 -10.54 4.01
C ASP A 21 -12.65 -9.67 5.21
N THR A 22 -11.99 -10.29 6.18
CA THR A 22 -11.42 -9.61 7.35
C THR A 22 -10.41 -8.54 6.98
N THR A 23 -9.73 -8.67 5.83
CA THR A 23 -8.80 -7.66 5.31
C THR A 23 -9.50 -6.31 5.08
N VAL A 24 -10.72 -6.33 4.54
CA VAL A 24 -11.51 -5.11 4.30
C VAL A 24 -11.87 -4.46 5.63
N PHE A 25 -12.31 -5.27 6.61
CA PHE A 25 -12.58 -4.78 7.97
C PHE A 25 -11.35 -4.11 8.60
N LEU A 26 -10.17 -4.73 8.49
CA LEU A 26 -8.94 -4.18 9.06
C LEU A 26 -8.52 -2.85 8.39
N ILE A 27 -8.66 -2.74 7.07
CA ILE A 27 -8.41 -1.49 6.34
C ILE A 27 -9.34 -0.38 6.84
N GLN A 28 -10.63 -0.69 7.00
CA GLN A 28 -11.61 0.26 7.50
C GLN A 28 -11.29 0.72 8.93
N GLN A 29 -10.92 -0.20 9.83
CA GLN A 29 -10.51 0.14 11.20
C GLN A 29 -9.26 1.02 11.21
N ALA A 30 -8.28 0.75 10.33
CA ALA A 30 -7.10 1.59 10.21
C ALA A 30 -7.43 3.03 9.79
N TRP A 31 -8.44 3.23 8.93
CA TRP A 31 -8.93 4.58 8.60
C TRP A 31 -9.60 5.28 9.78
N VAL A 32 -10.44 4.56 10.54
CA VAL A 32 -11.10 5.10 11.76
C VAL A 32 -10.05 5.58 12.77
N GLU A 33 -8.99 4.80 12.96
CA GLU A 33 -7.84 5.10 13.82
C GLU A 33 -6.85 6.12 13.22
N LYS A 34 -7.18 6.71 12.06
CA LYS A 34 -6.41 7.78 11.38
C LYS A 34 -4.99 7.36 10.96
N TYR A 35 -4.78 6.08 10.68
CA TYR A 35 -3.55 5.62 10.02
C TYR A 35 -3.49 6.13 8.57
N GLU A 36 -2.28 6.37 8.07
CA GLU A 36 -2.04 6.54 6.65
C GLU A 36 -1.94 5.14 6.02
N VAL A 37 -2.98 4.74 5.30
CA VAL A 37 -3.13 3.39 4.76
C VAL A 37 -2.65 3.33 3.32
N TRP A 38 -1.79 2.36 3.05
CA TRP A 38 -1.30 2.00 1.72
C TRP A 38 -1.73 0.57 1.43
N PHE A 39 -1.93 0.24 0.15
CA PHE A 39 -2.38 -1.07 -0.29
C PHE A 39 -1.64 -1.46 -1.56
N CYS A 40 -1.22 -2.72 -1.65
CA CYS A 40 -0.68 -3.30 -2.87
C CYS A 40 -0.95 -4.81 -2.92
N THR A 41 -0.74 -5.39 -4.09
CA THR A 41 -0.68 -6.84 -4.26
C THR A 41 0.76 -7.35 -4.03
N LEU A 42 0.93 -8.66 -3.97
CA LEU A 42 2.26 -9.26 -3.90
C LEU A 42 3.09 -8.98 -5.15
N GLU A 43 2.44 -8.86 -6.32
CA GLU A 43 3.08 -8.63 -7.62
C GLU A 43 3.67 -7.22 -7.73
N ASP A 44 3.14 -6.26 -6.97
CA ASP A 44 3.67 -4.90 -6.90
C ASP A 44 4.97 -4.79 -6.10
N LEU A 45 5.40 -5.85 -5.41
CA LEU A 45 6.59 -5.85 -4.56
C LEU A 45 7.83 -6.32 -5.31
N GLY A 46 8.86 -5.50 -5.29
CA GLY A 46 10.21 -5.85 -5.73
C GLY A 46 11.15 -6.08 -4.56
N ILE A 47 12.01 -7.10 -4.66
CA ILE A 47 13.13 -7.27 -3.73
C ILE A 47 14.28 -6.41 -4.22
N ASN A 48 14.72 -5.46 -3.40
CA ASN A 48 15.95 -4.74 -3.66
C ASN A 48 17.15 -5.61 -3.28
N THR A 49 17.86 -6.13 -4.29
CA THR A 49 19.05 -6.99 -4.11
C THR A 49 20.35 -6.20 -4.02
N SER A 50 20.30 -4.87 -4.11
CA SER A 50 21.47 -4.00 -3.97
C SER A 50 21.97 -3.95 -2.52
N SER A 51 23.29 -3.99 -2.33
CA SER A 51 23.93 -3.73 -1.02
C SER A 51 23.82 -2.26 -0.58
N LYS A 52 23.39 -1.37 -1.49
CA LYS A 52 23.03 0.02 -1.21
C LYS A 52 21.50 0.14 -1.22
N LEU A 53 20.93 0.68 -0.14
CA LEU A 53 19.51 0.95 -0.02
C LEU A 53 19.06 1.90 -1.15
N VAL A 54 18.43 1.36 -2.20
CA VAL A 54 17.87 2.16 -3.32
C VAL A 54 16.41 2.44 -2.99
N TYR A 55 16.10 3.72 -2.76
CA TYR A 55 14.72 4.18 -2.61
C TYR A 55 14.09 4.28 -4.00
N TYR A 56 13.27 3.30 -4.37
CA TYR A 56 12.43 3.40 -5.57
C TYR A 56 11.26 4.33 -5.26
N VAL A 57 11.35 5.58 -5.72
CA VAL A 57 10.19 6.48 -5.78
C VAL A 57 9.46 6.13 -7.07
N ASN A 58 8.21 5.69 -6.95
CA ASN A 58 7.39 5.26 -8.08
C ASN A 58 7.35 6.34 -9.18
N ALA A 59 7.67 5.95 -10.42
CA ALA A 59 7.87 6.83 -11.58
C ALA A 59 6.57 7.40 -12.19
N SER A 60 5.44 7.28 -11.49
CA SER A 60 4.15 7.82 -11.93
C SER A 60 4.04 9.35 -11.84
N ASN A 61 5.07 10.03 -11.31
CA ASN A 61 5.15 11.50 -11.23
C ASN A 61 6.07 12.17 -12.28
N LEU A 62 6.52 11.45 -13.32
CA LEU A 62 7.35 12.04 -14.40
C LEU A 62 6.57 12.63 -15.58
N ASN A 63 5.23 12.72 -15.49
CA ASN A 63 4.44 13.50 -16.44
C ASN A 63 4.36 14.99 -16.07
N THR A 64 5.51 15.65 -15.90
CA THR A 64 5.61 17.10 -16.12
C THR A 64 5.97 17.30 -17.58
N ARG A 65 4.96 17.61 -18.39
CA ARG A 65 5.12 18.08 -19.77
C ARG A 65 6.11 19.26 -19.77
N GLN A 66 7.09 19.15 -20.67
CA GLN A 66 7.85 20.28 -21.22
C GLN A 66 6.89 21.25 -21.92
#